data_AF-A0AAE0DMY2-F1
#
_entry.id   AF-A0AAE0DMY2-F1
#
_cell.length_a   1.000
_cell.length_b   1.000
_cell.length_c   1.000
_cell.angle_alpha   90.00
_cell.angle_beta   90.00
_cell.angle_gamma   90.00
#
_symmetry.space_group_name_H-M   'P 1'
#
loop_
_entity.id
_entity.type
_entity.pdbx_description
1 polymer ?
#
loop_
_entity_poly.entity_id
_entity_poly.type
_entity_poly.pdbx_seq_one_letter_code
_entity_poly.pdbx_strand_id
1 'polypeptide(L)'
;MENVSCEEALDYVFAIYEVSQKTFVANITTQVVERHMIRGLKMIFSPVAVVNGLSEFAVEKIASEPAAAKRHRLFLEDRIEKLKDG
;
A
#
# COMPACT_ATOMS: atom_id res chain seq x y z
N MET A 1 2.85 -32.23 50.65
CA MET A 1 2.20 -32.92 49.51
C MET A 1 1.46 -31.92 48.62
N GLU A 2 1.03 -30.76 49.14
CA GLU A 2 0.33 -29.73 48.34
C GLU A 2 1.27 -28.86 47.48
N ASN A 3 2.48 -28.52 47.96
CA ASN A 3 3.41 -27.66 47.19
C ASN A 3 3.86 -28.28 45.85
N VAL A 4 4.08 -29.59 45.81
CA VAL A 4 4.48 -30.31 44.58
C VAL A 4 3.35 -30.24 43.54
N SER A 5 2.10 -30.27 43.98
CA SER A 5 0.94 -30.15 43.09
C SER A 5 0.78 -28.73 42.52
N CYS A 6 1.14 -27.70 43.28
CA CYS A 6 1.11 -26.31 42.80
C CYS A 6 2.24 -26.01 41.81
N GLU A 7 3.43 -26.58 42.03
CA GLU A 7 4.58 -26.44 41.11
C GLU A 7 4.30 -27.11 39.76
N GLU A 8 3.77 -28.34 39.76
CA GLU A 8 3.38 -29.03 38.52
C GLU A 8 2.27 -28.30 37.76
N ALA A 9 1.27 -27.76 38.48
CA ALA A 9 0.23 -26.93 37.87
C ALA A 9 0.80 -25.67 37.22
N LEU A 10 1.81 -25.05 37.85
CA LEU A 10 2.47 -23.87 37.32
C LEU A 10 3.23 -24.19 36.02
N ASP A 11 3.92 -25.32 35.96
CA ASP A 11 4.61 -25.78 34.75
C ASP A 11 3.65 -26.01 33.58
N TYR A 12 2.49 -26.61 33.84
CA TYR A 12 1.46 -26.76 32.81
C TYR A 12 0.94 -25.41 32.30
N VAL A 13 0.72 -24.45 33.18
CA VAL A 13 0.28 -23.10 32.79
C VAL A 13 1.35 -22.40 31.95
N PHE A 14 2.64 -22.53 32.30
CA PHE A 14 3.73 -21.97 31.50
C PHE A 14 3.82 -22.60 30.11
N ALA A 15 3.69 -23.93 30.00
CA ALA A 15 3.68 -24.61 28.71
C ALA A 15 2.51 -24.16 27.83
N ILE A 16 1.31 -24.03 28.40
CA ILE A 16 0.12 -23.52 27.68
C ILE A 16 0.34 -22.06 27.23
N TYR A 17 0.92 -21.24 28.11
CA TYR A 17 1.18 -19.84 27.81
C TYR A 17 2.19 -19.68 26.68
N GLU A 18 3.27 -20.47 26.66
CA GLU A 18 4.28 -20.43 25.60
C GLU A 18 3.67 -20.72 24.23
N VAL A 19 2.81 -21.75 24.13
CA VAL A 19 2.10 -22.07 22.88
C VAL A 19 1.13 -20.95 22.51
N SER A 20 0.36 -20.47 23.48
CA SER A 20 -0.63 -19.40 23.27
C SER A 20 0.03 -18.10 22.79
N GLN A 21 1.20 -17.77 23.32
CA GLN A 21 1.97 -16.59 22.90
C GLN A 21 2.41 -16.71 21.44
N LYS A 22 2.94 -17.86 21.02
CA LYS A 22 3.33 -18.11 19.62
C LYS A 22 2.12 -18.03 18.68
N THR A 23 1.00 -18.63 19.08
CA THR A 23 -0.25 -18.56 18.32
C THR A 23 -0.77 -17.13 18.21
N PHE A 24 -0.72 -16.35 19.28
CA PHE A 24 -1.13 -14.94 19.27
C PHE A 24 -0.30 -14.14 18.27
N VAL A 25 1.03 -14.25 18.33
CA VAL A 25 1.93 -13.53 17.42
C VAL A 25 1.67 -13.93 15.97
N ALA A 26 1.52 -15.23 15.68
CA ALA A 26 1.22 -15.71 14.34
C ALA A 26 -0.13 -15.18 13.83
N ASN A 27 -1.15 -15.14 14.69
CA ASN A 27 -2.49 -14.65 14.33
C ASN A 27 -2.49 -13.14 14.09
N ILE A 28 -1.83 -12.34 14.93
CA ILE A 28 -1.74 -10.90 14.71
C ILE A 28 -1.01 -10.60 13.40
N THR A 29 0.13 -11.25 13.15
CA THR A 29 0.88 -11.03 11.90
C THR A 29 0.07 -11.42 10.67
N THR A 30 -0.50 -12.62 10.63
CA THR A 30 -1.18 -13.12 9.42
C THR A 30 -2.59 -12.56 9.26
N GLN A 31 -3.40 -12.56 10.31
CA GLN A 31 -4.80 -12.17 10.22
C GLN A 31 -4.98 -10.66 10.28
N VAL A 32 -4.21 -9.95 11.10
CA VAL A 32 -4.37 -8.50 11.24
C VAL A 32 -3.49 -7.78 10.23
N VAL A 33 -2.17 -7.97 10.32
CA VAL A 33 -1.24 -7.19 9.48
C VAL A 33 -1.36 -7.59 8.02
N GLU A 34 -1.12 -8.85 7.67
CA GLU A 34 -1.12 -9.27 6.28
C GLU A 34 -2.51 -9.16 5.64
N ARG A 35 -3.54 -9.71 6.28
CA ARG A 35 -4.88 -9.75 5.69
C ARG A 35 -5.62 -8.41 5.73
N HIS A 36 -5.55 -7.63 6.80
CA HIS A 36 -6.31 -6.38 6.90
C HIS A 36 -5.52 -5.14 6.49
N MET A 37 -4.20 -5.09 6.72
CA MET A 37 -3.39 -3.93 6.36
C MET A 37 -2.75 -4.07 4.97
N ILE A 38 -2.14 -5.22 4.66
CA ILE A 38 -1.34 -5.39 3.44
C ILE A 38 -2.18 -5.84 2.23
N ARG A 39 -3.19 -6.69 2.41
CA ARG A 39 -3.94 -7.29 1.28
C ARG A 39 -4.59 -6.26 0.34
N GLY A 40 -5.01 -5.10 0.85
CA GLY A 40 -5.55 -4.00 0.05
C GLY A 40 -4.48 -3.24 -0.74
N LEU A 41 -3.23 -3.25 -0.25
CA LEU A 41 -2.12 -2.51 -0.81
C LEU A 41 -1.74 -3.00 -2.22
N LYS A 42 -1.90 -4.29 -2.51
CA LYS A 42 -1.63 -4.82 -3.87
C LYS A 42 -2.49 -4.16 -4.96
N MET A 43 -3.68 -3.66 -4.60
CA MET A 43 -4.61 -3.06 -5.56
C MET A 43 -4.27 -1.60 -5.87
N ILE A 44 -3.52 -0.91 -5.00
CA ILE A 44 -3.14 0.50 -5.22
C ILE A 44 -2.15 0.66 -6.37
N PHE A 45 -1.44 -0.42 -6.74
CA PHE A 45 -0.52 -0.42 -7.88
C PHE A 45 -1.19 -0.93 -9.16
N SER A 46 -2.44 -1.40 -9.10
CA SER A 46 -3.16 -1.85 -10.29
C SER A 46 -3.64 -0.63 -11.08
N PRO A 47 -3.16 -0.38 -12.31
CA PRO A 47 -3.56 0.77 -13.09
C PRO A 47 -5.08 0.78 -13.34
N VAL A 48 -5.66 -0.40 -13.55
CA VAL A 48 -7.10 -0.57 -13.77
C VAL A 48 -7.90 -0.17 -12.53
N ALA A 49 -7.48 -0.62 -11.34
CA ALA A 49 -8.20 -0.30 -10.11
C ALA A 49 -8.07 1.18 -9.73
N VAL A 50 -6.90 1.78 -9.97
CA VAL A 50 -6.65 3.19 -9.69
C VAL A 50 -7.42 4.08 -10.66
N VAL A 51 -7.31 3.86 -11.97
CA VAL A 51 -7.95 4.68 -13.00
C VAL A 51 -9.48 4.59 -12.91
N ASN A 52 -10.05 3.41 -12.64
CA ASN A 52 -11.50 3.25 -12.47
C ASN A 52 -12.06 4.00 -11.25
N GLY A 53 -11.23 4.29 -10.24
CA GLY A 53 -11.64 5.05 -9.07
C GLY A 53 -11.50 6.57 -9.23
N LEU A 54 -10.89 7.04 -10.32
CA LEU A 54 -10.69 8.46 -10.58
C LEU A 54 -11.88 9.03 -11.37
N SER A 55 -12.22 10.28 -11.08
CA SER A 55 -13.12 11.04 -11.93
C SER A 55 -12.46 11.36 -13.28
N GLU A 56 -13.27 11.53 -14.32
CA GLU A 56 -12.79 11.90 -15.66
C GLU A 56 -11.93 13.17 -15.63
N PHE A 57 -12.32 14.17 -14.84
CA PHE A 57 -11.52 15.39 -14.62
C PHE A 57 -10.13 15.10 -14.02
N ALA A 58 -10.03 14.18 -13.06
CA ALA A 58 -8.75 13.82 -12.47
C ALA A 58 -7.86 13.08 -13.46
N VAL A 59 -8.44 12.21 -14.29
CA VAL A 59 -7.74 11.50 -15.37
C VAL A 59 -7.22 12.50 -16.40
N GLU A 60 -8.06 13.42 -16.86
CA GLU A 60 -7.67 14.47 -17.81
C GLU A 60 -6.53 15.33 -17.25
N LYS A 61 -6.60 15.70 -15.97
CA LYS A 61 -5.56 16.50 -15.31
C LYS A 61 -4.22 15.76 -15.19
N ILE A 62 -4.23 14.45 -14.95
CA ILE A 62 -3.01 13.62 -14.90
C ILE A 62 -2.42 13.44 -16.31
N ALA A 63 -3.27 13.24 -17.31
CA ALA A 63 -2.85 13.08 -18.70
C ALA A 63 -2.40 14.41 -19.35
N SER A 64 -2.92 15.53 -18.86
CA SER A 64 -2.60 16.86 -19.38
C SER A 64 -1.18 17.29 -19.03
N GLU A 65 -0.51 17.89 -20.01
CA GLU A 65 0.79 18.52 -19.76
C GLU A 65 0.67 19.73 -18.81
N PRO A 66 1.69 20.00 -17.97
CA PRO A 66 1.73 21.21 -17.16
C PRO A 66 1.67 22.47 -18.03
N ALA A 67 1.02 23.54 -17.54
CA ALA A 67 0.86 24.79 -18.29
C ALA A 67 2.20 25.42 -18.76
N ALA A 68 3.26 25.25 -17.97
CA ALA A 68 4.61 25.70 -18.33
C ALA A 68 5.17 24.92 -19.53
N ALA A 69 4.98 23.59 -19.55
CA ALA A 69 5.39 22.73 -20.66
C ALA A 69 4.62 23.07 -21.93
N LYS A 70 3.29 23.27 -21.82
CA LYS A 70 2.44 23.73 -22.93
C LYS A 70 2.93 25.03 -23.54
N ARG A 71 3.21 26.04 -22.70
CA ARG A 71 3.72 27.35 -23.15
C ARG A 71 5.06 27.21 -23.86
N HIS A 72 5.95 26.37 -23.34
CA HIS A 72 7.25 26.14 -23.94
C HIS A 72 7.14 25.41 -25.29
N ARG A 73 6.28 24.39 -25.39
CA ARG A 73 6.00 23.69 -26.65
C ARG A 73 5.50 24.64 -27.73
N LEU A 74 4.50 25.47 -27.42
CA LEU A 74 3.95 26.46 -28.36
C LEU A 74 5.02 27.47 -28.82
N PHE A 75 5.88 27.93 -27.90
CA PHE A 75 6.98 28.84 -28.24
C PHE A 75 7.99 28.19 -29.20
N LEU A 76 8.33 26.91 -28.98
CA LEU A 76 9.25 26.18 -29.85
C LEU A 76 8.62 25.89 -31.22
N GLU A 77 7.34 25.53 -31.27
CA GLU A 77 6.59 25.32 -32.52
C GLU A 77 6.59 26.59 -33.39
N ASP A 78 6.30 27.76 -32.80
CA ASP A 78 6.35 29.06 -33.49
C ASP A 78 7.75 29.37 -34.04
N ARG A 79 8.81 29.03 -33.32
CA ARG A 79 10.19 29.19 -33.82
C ARG A 79 10.51 28.24 -34.96
N ILE A 80 10.03 27.00 -34.91
CA ILE A 80 10.24 26.03 -35.98
C ILE A 80 9.54 26.50 -37.26
N GLU A 81 8.32 27.03 -37.15
CA GLU A 81 7.55 27.55 -38.28
C GLU A 81 8.27 28.74 -38.92
N LYS A 82 8.71 29.72 -38.12
CA LYS A 82 9.50 30.86 -38.60
C LYS A 82 10.81 30.47 -39.30
N LEU A 83 11.44 29.37 -38.87
CA LEU A 83 12.64 28.84 -39.52
C LEU A 83 12.36 28.07 -40.82
N LYS A 84 11.13 27.64 -41.05
CA LYS A 84 10.72 26.97 -42.29
C LYS A 84 10.27 27.95 -43.36
N ASP A 85 9.71 29.09 -42.95
CA ASP A 85 9.18 30.13 -43.84
C ASP A 85 10.23 31.15 -44.32
N GLY A 86 11.43 31.16 -43.71
CA GLY A 86 12.57 32.03 -44.09
C GLY A 86 13.68 31.26 -44.77
#